data_AF-A0A838V6K9-F1
#
_entry.id   AF-A0A838V6K9-F1
#
_cell.length_a   1.000
_cell.length_b   1.000
_cell.length_c   1.000
_cell.angle_alpha   90.00
_cell.angle_beta   90.00
_cell.angle_gamma   90.00
#
_symmetry.space_group_name_H-M   'P 1'
#
loop_
_entity.id
_entity.type
_entity.pdbx_description
1 polymer ?
#
loop_
_entity_poly.entity_id
_entity_poly.type
_entity_poly.pdbx_seq_one_letter_code
_entity_poly.pdbx_strand_id
1 'polypeptide(L)' 'MEQPAHIKVSGALEGEFIVIEERSASEFVITRDTSWKAMLGKDERDATEEEIAALEAEHGPFQPADGEG' A
#
# COMPACT_ATOMS: atom_id res chain seq x y z
N MET A 1 22.65 12.37 -3.78
CA MET A 1 21.36 11.71 -4.06
C MET A 1 20.35 12.82 -4.23
N GLU A 2 19.89 13.07 -5.46
CA GLU A 2 18.79 14.02 -5.68
C GLU A 2 17.51 13.42 -5.11
N GLN A 3 16.82 14.19 -4.26
CA GLN A 3 15.48 13.80 -3.83
C GLN A 3 14.53 13.97 -5.02
N PRO A 4 13.70 12.96 -5.32
CA PRO A 4 12.72 13.09 -6.40
C PRO A 4 11.77 14.26 -6.12
N ALA A 5 11.34 14.94 -7.18
CA ALA A 5 10.40 16.06 -7.05
C ALA A 5 9.06 15.54 -6.49
N HIS A 6 8.73 15.92 -5.26
CA HIS A 6 7.44 15.59 -4.64
C HIS A 6 6.39 16.65 -4.99
N ILE A 7 5.27 16.25 -5.57
CA ILE A 7 4.11 17.12 -5.82
C ILE A 7 3.32 17.25 -4.51
N LYS A 8 3.10 18.48 -4.03
CA LYS A 8 2.19 18.75 -2.90
C LYS A 8 0.77 18.95 -3.44
N VAL A 9 -0.14 18.04 -3.11
CA VAL A 9 -1.55 18.14 -3.46
C VAL A 9 -2.28 18.93 -2.37
N SER A 10 -2.91 20.05 -2.71
CA SER A 10 -3.78 20.79 -1.80
C SER A 10 -5.19 20.17 -1.80
N GLY A 11 -5.76 19.91 -0.62
CA GLY A 11 -7.14 19.42 -0.49
C GLY A 11 -7.31 18.14 0.34
N ALA A 12 -6.78 18.11 1.56
CA ALA A 12 -6.91 17.00 2.54
C ALA A 12 -6.49 15.59 2.03
N LEU A 13 -5.87 15.51 0.85
CA LEU A 13 -5.39 14.27 0.28
C LEU A 13 -3.97 13.99 0.77
N GLU A 14 -3.83 13.03 1.67
CA GLU A 14 -2.56 12.51 2.16
C GLU A 14 -2.24 11.16 1.52
N GLY A 15 -0.95 10.91 1.25
CA GLY A 15 -0.43 9.66 0.72
C GLY A 15 0.33 9.79 -0.60
N GLU A 16 0.72 8.65 -1.16
CA GLU A 16 1.40 8.56 -2.47
C GLU A 16 0.39 8.49 -3.62
N PHE A 17 0.69 9.25 -4.67
CA PHE A 17 -0.14 9.36 -5.87
C PHE A 17 0.72 9.13 -7.10
N ILE A 18 0.12 8.52 -8.12
CA ILE A 18 0.71 8.33 -9.43
C ILE A 18 -0.06 9.14 -10.46
N VAL A 19 0.66 9.67 -11.45
CA VAL A 19 0.07 10.31 -12.63
C VAL A 19 -0.36 9.21 -13.59
N ILE A 20 -1.63 9.22 -14.00
CA ILE A 20 -2.17 8.26 -14.97
C ILE A 20 -2.37 8.89 -16.35
N GLU A 21 -2.48 10.21 -16.41
CA GLU A 21 -2.73 10.95 -17.65
C GLU A 21 -2.19 12.37 -17.53
N GLU A 22 -1.49 12.84 -18.56
CA GLU A 22 -1.14 14.25 -18.75
C GLU A 22 -2.08 14.84 -19.81
N ARG A 23 -2.91 15.81 -19.41
CA ARG A 23 -3.87 16.47 -20.30
C ARG A 23 -3.28 17.70 -20.97
N SER A 24 -2.41 18.40 -20.26
CA SER A 24 -1.66 19.55 -20.75
C SER A 24 -0.43 19.79 -19.87
N ALA A 25 0.40 20.76 -20.26
CA ALA A 25 1.58 21.18 -19.48
C ALA A 25 1.28 21.64 -18.03
N SER A 26 0.01 21.83 -17.67
CA SER A 26 -0.40 22.25 -16.31
C SER A 26 -1.56 21.44 -15.75
N GLU A 27 -2.00 20.38 -16.43
CA GLU A 27 -3.14 19.56 -16.01
C GLU A 27 -2.78 18.07 -16.06
N PHE A 28 -2.90 17.43 -14.90
CA PHE A 28 -2.62 16.01 -14.70
C PHE A 28 -3.81 15.35 -14.03
N VAL A 29 -4.08 14.10 -14.39
CA VAL A 29 -4.97 13.22 -13.63
C VAL A 29 -4.10 12.31 -12.78
N ILE A 30 -4.34 12.34 -11.47
CA ILE A 30 -3.65 11.49 -10.49
C ILE A 30 -4.62 10.52 -9.84
N THR A 31 -4.11 9.37 -9.45
CA THR A 31 -4.82 8.41 -8.58
C THR A 31 -3.91 7.97 -7.46
N ARG A 32 -4.47 7.40 -6.39
CA ARG A 32 -3.67 6.77 -5.35
C ARG A 32 -2.92 5.58 -5.94
N ASP A 33 -1.68 5.37 -5.52
CA ASP A 33 -0.98 4.15 -5.86
C ASP A 33 -1.65 2.95 -5.17
N THR A 34 -2.19 2.04 -5.98
CA THR A 34 -2.79 0.77 -5.54
C THR A 34 -1.99 -0.43 -6.00
N SER A 35 -0.72 -0.23 -6.41
CA SER A 35 0.16 -1.33 -6.74
C SER A 35 0.42 -2.20 -5.51
N TRP A 36 0.67 -3.50 -5.74
CA TRP A 36 1.01 -4.43 -4.66
C TRP A 36 2.17 -3.93 -3.79
N LYS A 37 3.15 -3.27 -4.41
CA LYS A 37 4.29 -2.65 -3.71
C LYS A 37 3.86 -1.49 -2.80
N ALA A 38 2.98 -0.60 -3.27
CA ALA A 38 2.47 0.50 -2.45
C ALA A 38 1.53 0.01 -1.33
N MET A 39 0.82 -1.10 -1.56
CA MET A 39 0.01 -1.75 -0.54
C MET A 39 0.88 -2.39 0.55
N LEU A 40 1.95 -3.10 0.18
CA LEU A 40 2.91 -3.66 1.15
C LEU A 40 3.65 -2.57 1.94
N GLY A 41 3.98 -1.44 1.30
CA GLY A 41 4.62 -0.31 1.98
C GLY A 41 3.73 0.45 2.98
N LYS A 42 2.42 0.17 3.01
CA LYS A 42 1.49 0.76 3.98
C LYS A 42 1.34 -0.14 5.19
N ASP A 43 1.84 0.34 6.34
CA ASP A 43 1.68 -0.31 7.65
C ASP A 43 2.12 -1.79 7.67
N GLU A 44 3.33 -2.06 7.17
CA GLU A 44 4.05 -3.27 7.58
C GLU A 44 4.34 -3.17 9.08
N ARG A 45 3.41 -3.68 9.88
CA ARG A 45 3.66 -4.05 11.26
C ARG A 45 3.48 -5.56 11.39
N ASP A 46 4.30 -6.16 12.22
CA ASP A 46 4.08 -7.55 12.61
C ASP A 46 2.73 -7.65 13.34
N ALA A 47 2.00 -8.73 13.06
CA ALA A 47 0.80 -9.07 13.82
C ALA A 47 1.19 -9.44 15.26
N THR A 48 0.39 -9.03 16.25
CA THR A 48 0.64 -9.43 17.64
C THR A 48 0.21 -10.87 17.87
N GLU A 49 0.69 -11.49 18.94
CA GLU A 49 0.30 -12.86 19.32
C GLU A 49 -1.22 -12.97 19.54
N GLU A 50 -1.85 -11.94 20.08
CA GLU A 50 -3.31 -11.90 20.29
C GLU A 50 -4.08 -11.84 18.98
N GLU A 51 -3.58 -11.10 17.99
CA GLU A 51 -4.19 -11.01 16.66
C GLU A 51 -4.08 -12.34 15.91
N ILE A 52 -2.94 -13.01 16.03
CA ILE A 52 -2.72 -14.36 15.49
C ILE A 52 -3.69 -15.34 16.16
N ALA A 53 -3.79 -15.32 17.50
CA ALA A 53 -4.69 -16.20 18.22
C ALA A 53 -6.17 -15.97 17.86
N ALA A 54 -6.57 -14.71 17.62
CA ALA A 54 -7.92 -14.37 17.16
C ALA A 54 -8.20 -14.92 15.76
N LEU A 55 -7.23 -14.80 14.84
CA LEU A 55 -7.33 -15.34 13.48
C LEU A 55 -7.42 -16.87 13.48
N GLU A 56 -6.62 -17.55 14.31
CA GLU A 56 -6.69 -19.01 14.44
C GLU A 56 -8.02 -19.49 15.03
N ALA A 57 -8.61 -18.72 15.94
CA ALA A 57 -9.92 -19.02 16.50
C ALA A 57 -11.05 -18.87 15.46
N GLU A 58 -10.94 -17.90 14.54
CA GLU A 58 -11.94 -17.63 13.51
C GLU A 58 -11.82 -18.58 12.30
N HIS A 59 -10.60 -18.84 11.84
CA HIS A 59 -10.35 -19.53 10.57
C HIS A 59 -9.73 -20.93 10.73
N GLY A 60 -9.38 -21.32 11.95
CA GLY A 60 -8.62 -22.54 12.22
C GLY A 60 -7.11 -22.30 12.18
N PRO A 61 -6.31 -23.31 12.56
CA PRO A 61 -4.85 -23.18 12.64
C PRO A 61 -4.24 -22.85 11.28
N PHE A 62 -3.26 -21.96 11.25
CA PHE A 62 -2.50 -21.66 10.04
C PHE A 62 -1.81 -22.93 9.54
N GLN A 63 -2.21 -23.39 8.36
CA GLN A 63 -1.52 -24.50 7.72
C GLN A 63 -0.24 -23.97 7.07
N PRO A 64 0.90 -24.65 7.24
CA PRO A 64 2.08 -24.34 6.45
C PRO A 64 1.71 -24.44 4.97
N ALA A 65 2.26 -23.55 4.14
CA ALA A 65 2.13 -23.69 2.70
C ALA A 65 2.54 -25.12 2.30
N ASP A 66 1.76 -25.72 1.41
CA ASP A 66 1.87 -27.12 0.95
C ASP A 66 3.21 -27.47 0.27
N GLY A 67 4.12 -26.51 0.19
CA GLY A 67 5.51 -26.76 -0.20
C GLY A 67 5.71 -26.85 -1.70
N GLU A 68 4.77 -26.37 -2.52
CA GLU A 68 5.02 -26.21 -3.95
C GLU A 68 5.75 -24.88 -4.21
N GLY A 69 7.07 -24.94 -4.05
CA GLY A 69 8.03 -23.96 -4.58
C GLY A 69 8.56 -24.36 -5.96
#